data_AF-A0A926TCI2-F1
#
_entry.id   AF-A0A926TCI2-F1
#
_cell.length_a   1.000
_cell.length_b   1.000
_cell.length_c   1.000
_cell.angle_alpha   90.00
_cell.angle_beta   90.00
_cell.angle_gamma   90.00
#
_symmetry.space_group_name_H-M   'P 1'
#
loop_
_entity.id
_entity.type
_entity.pdbx_description
1 polymer ?
#
loop_
_entity_poly.entity_id
_entity_poly.type
_entity_poly.pdbx_seq_one_letter_code
_entity_poly.pdbx_strand_id
1 'polypeptide(L)'
;MQRILFIELLGGIGDVVIALPAIHALARSHSAAELTVLTFAPGGELLESDPLIHRVVYAKQGEARQAVDHLLAHDRFDLIVSDTNYDGIAEAIQQSGTPRVVTNLWQSPPPNQRVGDRFLSILHVEKLILADSSSTPQLHLTQQERQDARSTFGSAYRPLVFLCPDAGMAIKRWAPDRFVTVGKALQQRLNATIVVPIGADAEEAAAIVDAIGGTARLWQRGSLRQFASAISHADLAIAADTGPARIAAALNVPTLTLFGPSWHERYGQAAPHMNLQGAPACGDRHIANFTDQSCWYGGTCPLPQWTTCLDDLSPETVFAAAETLLKPKESGTDRKELKRQTSNPELPSPISWQSVRNLLVLRLDNIGDVLMTSPALRALRENLPDARITLMASPAGALTAPLLPWVDEVLPWRVLWQDLGRLPFDPAREWDLVKTLHDRRFDAA
;
A
#
# COMPACT_ATOMS: atom_id res chain seq x y z
N MET A 1 -17.42 11.10 -21.25
CA MET A 1 -17.79 10.78 -19.85
C MET A 1 -17.60 12.05 -19.05
N GLN A 2 -18.66 12.56 -18.44
CA GLN A 2 -18.68 13.79 -17.66
C GLN A 2 -18.87 13.54 -16.16
N ARG A 3 -19.58 12.48 -15.76
CA ARG A 3 -19.86 12.21 -14.34
C ARG A 3 -19.60 10.75 -13.99
N ILE A 4 -18.78 10.52 -12.97
CA ILE A 4 -18.41 9.20 -12.46
C ILE A 4 -18.87 9.08 -11.02
N LEU A 5 -19.45 7.94 -10.66
CA LEU A 5 -19.74 7.57 -9.28
C LEU A 5 -18.90 6.36 -8.89
N PHE A 6 -18.15 6.48 -7.78
CA PHE A 6 -17.56 5.33 -7.09
C PHE A 6 -18.37 5.05 -5.81
N ILE A 7 -18.75 3.81 -5.57
CA ILE A 7 -19.51 3.37 -4.39
C ILE A 7 -18.61 2.45 -3.57
N GLU A 8 -18.27 2.90 -2.35
CA GLU A 8 -17.57 2.13 -1.32
C GLU A 8 -18.43 2.14 -0.06
N LEU A 9 -19.09 1.03 0.26
CA LEU A 9 -20.01 0.93 1.39
C LEU A 9 -19.71 -0.32 2.24
N LEU A 10 -18.45 -0.72 2.41
CA LEU A 10 -18.08 -1.80 3.33
C LEU A 10 -18.00 -1.31 4.78
N GLY A 11 -17.82 0.01 4.98
CA GLY A 11 -17.99 0.68 6.27
C GLY A 11 -16.76 0.72 7.17
N GLY A 12 -15.68 0.02 6.82
CA GLY A 12 -14.40 0.14 7.49
C GLY A 12 -13.59 1.32 6.95
N ILE A 13 -12.91 2.05 7.84
CA ILE A 13 -11.94 3.10 7.45
C ILE A 13 -10.86 2.53 6.52
N GLY A 14 -10.46 1.27 6.76
CA GLY A 14 -9.48 0.61 5.93
C GLY A 14 -9.95 0.31 4.51
N ASP A 15 -11.24 0.05 4.33
CA ASP A 15 -11.83 -0.31 3.03
C ASP A 15 -11.83 0.91 2.09
N VAL A 16 -12.23 2.07 2.60
CA VAL A 16 -12.10 3.36 1.90
C VAL A 16 -10.67 3.59 1.40
N VAL A 17 -9.67 3.37 2.27
CA VAL A 17 -8.26 3.60 1.92
C VAL A 17 -7.75 2.55 0.92
N ILE A 18 -8.26 1.32 0.95
CA ILE A 18 -7.97 0.28 -0.07
C ILE A 18 -8.53 0.67 -1.44
N ALA A 19 -9.68 1.33 -1.47
CA ALA A 19 -10.32 1.75 -2.72
C ALA A 19 -9.64 2.97 -3.39
N LEU A 20 -8.86 3.77 -2.64
CA LEU A 20 -8.22 4.99 -3.14
C LEU A 20 -7.44 4.85 -4.45
N PRO A 21 -6.57 3.83 -4.65
CA PRO A 21 -5.86 3.66 -5.92
C PRO A 21 -6.82 3.55 -7.11
N ALA A 22 -7.94 2.83 -6.96
CA ALA A 22 -8.96 2.68 -8.00
C ALA A 22 -9.71 3.99 -8.26
N ILE A 23 -10.13 4.68 -7.18
CA ILE A 23 -10.77 6.00 -7.24
C ILE A 23 -9.87 6.99 -7.99
N HIS A 24 -8.60 7.06 -7.62
CA HIS A 24 -7.62 7.96 -8.24
C HIS A 24 -7.29 7.58 -9.68
N ALA A 25 -7.18 6.28 -9.99
CA ALA A 25 -6.94 5.82 -11.34
C ALA A 25 -8.08 6.21 -12.29
N LEU A 26 -9.33 6.10 -11.84
CA LEU A 26 -10.50 6.59 -12.57
C LEU A 26 -10.43 8.10 -12.79
N ALA A 27 -10.18 8.88 -11.73
CA ALA A 27 -10.08 10.33 -11.83
C ALA A 27 -9.00 10.78 -12.83
N ARG A 28 -7.81 10.16 -12.78
CA ARG A 28 -6.70 10.49 -13.69
C ARG A 28 -6.97 10.06 -15.13
N SER A 29 -7.58 8.91 -15.33
CA SER A 29 -7.92 8.39 -16.67
C SER A 29 -9.08 9.17 -17.31
N HIS A 30 -9.88 9.86 -16.49
CA HIS A 30 -11.02 10.66 -16.90
C HIS A 30 -10.96 12.07 -16.30
N SER A 31 -9.86 12.80 -16.53
CA SER A 31 -9.57 14.08 -15.89
C SER A 31 -10.59 15.20 -16.13
N ALA A 32 -11.43 15.08 -17.17
CA ALA A 32 -12.52 16.02 -17.45
C ALA A 32 -13.84 15.63 -16.77
N ALA A 33 -13.91 14.49 -16.08
CA ALA A 33 -15.12 14.01 -15.43
C ALA A 33 -15.16 14.39 -13.95
N GLU A 34 -16.35 14.75 -13.47
CA GLU A 34 -16.62 14.97 -12.06
C GLU A 34 -16.77 13.62 -11.35
N LEU A 35 -15.87 13.34 -10.39
CA LEU A 35 -15.90 12.12 -9.60
C LEU A 35 -16.63 12.33 -8.27
N THR A 36 -17.75 11.63 -8.10
CA THR A 36 -18.45 11.49 -6.81
C THR A 36 -18.05 10.18 -6.14
N VAL A 37 -17.77 10.20 -4.84
CA VAL A 37 -17.61 9.00 -4.02
C VAL A 37 -18.77 8.91 -3.02
N LEU A 38 -19.51 7.80 -3.03
CA LEU A 38 -20.52 7.47 -2.03
C LEU A 38 -19.91 6.50 -1.01
N THR A 39 -19.84 6.90 0.26
CA THR A 39 -19.28 6.07 1.35
C THR A 39 -19.89 6.40 2.72
N PHE A 40 -19.37 5.81 3.79
CA PHE A 40 -19.79 6.06 5.16
C PHE A 40 -18.87 7.05 5.89
N ALA A 41 -19.46 7.83 6.78
CA ALA A 41 -18.70 8.52 7.82
C ALA A 41 -18.25 7.53 8.91
N PRO A 42 -17.09 7.74 9.56
CA PRO A 42 -16.17 8.85 9.36
C PRO A 42 -15.13 8.61 8.24
N GLY A 43 -15.11 7.43 7.59
CA GLY A 43 -14.10 7.08 6.58
C GLY A 43 -14.04 8.08 5.42
N GLY A 44 -15.20 8.49 4.91
CA GLY A 44 -15.30 9.49 3.84
C GLY A 44 -14.72 10.87 4.16
N GLU A 45 -14.59 11.23 5.45
CA GLU A 45 -13.99 12.52 5.86
C GLU A 45 -12.55 12.65 5.33
N LEU A 46 -11.83 11.53 5.18
CA LEU A 46 -10.47 11.50 4.65
C LEU A 46 -10.39 11.90 3.17
N LEU A 47 -11.49 11.81 2.44
CA LEU A 47 -11.57 12.06 0.99
C LEU A 47 -11.87 13.53 0.67
N GLU A 48 -12.36 14.31 1.63
CA GLU A 48 -12.89 15.68 1.40
C GLU A 48 -11.84 16.69 0.91
N SER A 49 -10.56 16.43 1.19
CA SER A 49 -9.43 17.26 0.79
C SER A 49 -8.69 16.72 -0.43
N ASP A 50 -9.18 15.63 -1.02
CA ASP A 50 -8.58 15.02 -2.17
C ASP A 50 -8.86 15.87 -3.42
N PRO A 51 -7.82 16.33 -4.15
CA PRO A 51 -8.01 17.21 -5.30
C PRO A 51 -8.66 16.51 -6.51
N LEU A 52 -8.72 15.18 -6.52
CA LEU A 52 -9.30 14.40 -7.61
C LEU A 52 -10.79 14.05 -7.37
N ILE A 53 -11.25 14.16 -6.12
CA ILE A 53 -12.63 13.83 -5.73
C ILE A 53 -13.44 15.12 -5.68
N HIS A 54 -14.46 15.23 -6.52
CA HIS A 54 -15.26 16.44 -6.66
C HIS A 54 -16.36 16.53 -5.59
N ARG A 55 -16.89 15.37 -5.17
CA ARG A 55 -17.95 15.29 -4.17
C ARG A 55 -17.87 14.00 -3.38
N VAL A 56 -17.96 14.09 -2.05
CA VAL A 56 -18.17 12.95 -1.16
C VAL A 56 -19.63 12.98 -0.71
N VAL A 57 -20.33 11.86 -0.86
CA VAL A 57 -21.71 11.66 -0.41
C VAL A 57 -21.70 10.61 0.70
N TYR A 58 -22.44 10.88 1.76
CA TYR A 58 -22.47 10.02 2.92
C TYR A 58 -23.76 9.21 2.99
N ALA A 59 -23.63 7.88 3.07
CA ALA A 59 -24.70 7.00 3.51
C ALA A 59 -24.76 6.95 5.04
N LYS A 60 -25.94 6.62 5.59
CA LYS A 60 -26.09 6.29 7.01
C LYS A 60 -25.96 4.78 7.21
N GLN A 61 -25.35 4.38 8.32
CA GLN A 61 -25.24 2.97 8.69
C GLN A 61 -26.63 2.31 8.69
N GLY A 62 -26.76 1.16 8.02
CA GLY A 62 -28.03 0.46 7.81
C GLY A 62 -28.92 1.01 6.69
N GLU A 63 -28.54 2.11 6.04
CA GLU A 63 -29.29 2.74 4.93
C GLU A 63 -28.50 2.72 3.60
N ALA A 64 -27.56 1.77 3.44
CA ALA A 64 -26.65 1.69 2.28
C ALA A 64 -27.40 1.70 0.95
N ARG A 65 -28.37 0.79 0.79
CA ARG A 65 -29.19 0.68 -0.42
C ARG A 65 -30.04 1.93 -0.69
N GLN A 66 -30.63 2.49 0.36
CA GLN A 66 -31.47 3.68 0.25
C GLN A 66 -30.65 4.90 -0.20
N ALA A 67 -29.41 5.04 0.27
CA ALA A 67 -28.51 6.09 -0.18
C ALA A 67 -28.16 5.95 -1.67
N VAL A 68 -27.93 4.72 -2.15
CA VAL A 68 -27.72 4.45 -3.58
C VAL A 68 -28.96 4.82 -4.38
N ASP A 69 -30.14 4.31 -4.01
CA ASP A 69 -31.40 4.59 -4.72
C ASP A 69 -31.71 6.09 -4.74
N HIS A 70 -31.51 6.78 -3.61
CA HIS A 70 -31.71 8.22 -3.52
C HIS A 70 -30.76 8.98 -4.45
N LEU A 71 -29.47 8.63 -4.45
CA LEU A 71 -28.48 9.29 -5.31
C LEU A 71 -28.78 9.07 -6.79
N LEU A 72 -29.14 7.84 -7.19
CA LEU A 72 -29.47 7.50 -8.58
C LEU A 72 -30.81 8.08 -9.06
N ALA A 73 -31.73 8.42 -8.15
CA ALA A 73 -32.97 9.11 -8.47
C ALA A 73 -32.78 10.60 -8.80
N HIS A 74 -31.77 11.24 -8.21
CA HIS A 74 -31.54 12.69 -8.35
C HIS A 74 -30.40 13.01 -9.33
N ASP A 75 -29.43 12.11 -9.45
CA ASP A 75 -28.23 12.34 -10.24
C ASP A 75 -28.12 11.34 -11.40
N ARG A 76 -27.51 11.80 -12.50
CA ARG A 76 -27.16 10.97 -13.65
C ARG A 76 -25.65 10.82 -13.72
N PHE A 77 -25.21 9.59 -13.92
CA PHE A 77 -23.81 9.24 -14.08
C PHE A 77 -23.61 8.56 -15.43
N ASP A 78 -22.44 8.75 -16.03
CA ASP A 78 -22.03 8.07 -17.25
C ASP A 78 -21.35 6.73 -16.93
N LEU A 79 -20.73 6.65 -15.76
CA LEU A 79 -20.06 5.48 -15.23
C LEU A 79 -20.34 5.34 -13.74
N ILE A 80 -20.72 4.13 -13.32
CA ILE A 80 -20.75 3.74 -11.91
C ILE A 80 -19.77 2.58 -11.70
N VAL A 81 -18.89 2.73 -10.71
CA VAL A 81 -17.99 1.69 -10.22
C VAL A 81 -18.34 1.40 -8.77
N SER A 82 -18.42 0.13 -8.39
CA SER A 82 -18.73 -0.28 -7.02
C SER A 82 -17.87 -1.47 -6.59
N ASP A 83 -17.28 -1.39 -5.42
CA ASP A 83 -16.69 -2.54 -4.72
C ASP A 83 -17.68 -3.18 -3.73
N THR A 84 -18.90 -2.66 -3.64
CA THR A 84 -19.95 -3.16 -2.75
C THR A 84 -20.81 -4.23 -3.43
N ASN A 85 -21.12 -5.31 -2.72
CA ASN A 85 -21.83 -6.48 -3.27
C ASN A 85 -22.95 -7.05 -2.37
N TYR A 86 -23.49 -6.26 -1.43
CA TYR A 86 -24.59 -6.67 -0.54
C TYR A 86 -25.85 -5.79 -0.76
N ASP A 87 -26.94 -6.10 -0.05
CA ASP A 87 -28.23 -5.37 -0.06
C ASP A 87 -28.84 -5.07 -1.45
N GLY A 88 -28.54 -5.94 -2.41
CA GLY A 88 -29.01 -5.79 -3.78
C GLY A 88 -28.47 -4.55 -4.51
N ILE A 89 -27.39 -3.94 -3.99
CA ILE A 89 -26.84 -2.68 -4.53
C ILE A 89 -26.36 -2.86 -5.97
N ALA A 90 -25.78 -4.01 -6.30
CA ALA A 90 -25.32 -4.31 -7.65
C ALA A 90 -26.49 -4.29 -8.65
N GLU A 91 -27.62 -4.89 -8.29
CA GLU A 91 -28.84 -4.93 -9.09
C GLU A 91 -29.43 -3.54 -9.27
N ALA A 92 -29.43 -2.72 -8.20
CA ALA A 92 -29.86 -1.32 -8.24
C ALA A 92 -29.08 -0.52 -9.29
N ILE A 93 -27.76 -0.65 -9.25
CA ILE A 93 -26.85 0.04 -10.15
C ILE A 93 -27.06 -0.44 -11.59
N GLN A 94 -27.20 -1.75 -11.81
CA GLN A 94 -27.47 -2.32 -13.14
C GLN A 94 -28.82 -1.86 -13.72
N GLN A 95 -29.83 -1.67 -12.88
CA GLN A 95 -31.17 -1.22 -13.27
C GLN A 95 -31.27 0.31 -13.42
N SER A 96 -30.24 1.08 -13.06
CA SER A 96 -30.25 2.54 -13.10
C SER A 96 -30.34 3.16 -14.51
N GLY A 97 -30.06 2.36 -15.55
CA GLY A 97 -29.92 2.85 -16.92
C GLY A 97 -28.62 3.60 -17.19
N THR A 98 -27.66 3.55 -16.26
CA THR A 98 -26.31 4.13 -16.45
C THR A 98 -25.62 3.45 -17.64
N PRO A 99 -25.06 4.21 -18.60
CA PRO A 99 -24.45 3.65 -19.80
C PRO A 99 -23.36 2.61 -19.53
N ARG A 100 -22.60 2.81 -18.45
CA ARG A 100 -21.52 1.91 -18.07
C ARG A 100 -21.50 1.63 -16.57
N VAL A 101 -21.41 0.36 -16.23
CA VAL A 101 -21.44 -0.10 -14.83
C VAL A 101 -20.38 -1.18 -14.65
N VAL A 102 -19.59 -1.08 -13.58
CA VAL A 102 -18.71 -2.13 -13.08
C VAL A 102 -18.99 -2.33 -11.60
N THR A 103 -19.52 -3.48 -11.23
CA THR A 103 -19.83 -3.82 -9.84
C THR A 103 -18.94 -4.94 -9.34
N ASN A 104 -18.87 -5.09 -8.00
CA ASN A 104 -18.13 -6.14 -7.32
C ASN A 104 -16.64 -6.17 -7.69
N LEU A 105 -15.91 -5.07 -7.43
CA LEU A 105 -14.44 -5.05 -7.61
C LEU A 105 -13.70 -6.11 -6.78
N TRP A 106 -14.37 -6.76 -5.82
CA TRP A 106 -13.85 -7.90 -5.08
C TRP A 106 -13.99 -9.24 -5.80
N GLN A 107 -14.53 -9.28 -7.02
CA GLN A 107 -14.81 -10.55 -7.68
C GLN A 107 -13.55 -11.38 -7.92
N SER A 108 -13.59 -12.64 -7.46
CA SER A 108 -12.57 -13.68 -7.67
C SER A 108 -11.12 -13.19 -7.43
N PRO A 109 -10.77 -12.67 -6.23
CA PRO A 109 -9.42 -12.21 -5.98
C PRO A 109 -8.49 -13.42 -5.82
N PRO A 110 -7.42 -13.56 -6.63
CA PRO A 110 -6.45 -14.63 -6.44
C PRO A 110 -5.82 -14.56 -5.04
N PRO A 111 -5.38 -15.71 -4.48
CA PRO A 111 -4.88 -15.77 -3.11
C PRO A 111 -3.59 -14.94 -2.89
N ASN A 112 -2.81 -14.75 -3.94
CA ASN A 112 -1.51 -14.07 -3.94
C ASN A 112 -1.56 -12.66 -4.55
N GLN A 113 -2.74 -12.03 -4.60
CA GLN A 113 -2.89 -10.66 -5.11
C GLN A 113 -3.46 -9.76 -4.01
N ARG A 114 -2.91 -8.55 -3.89
CA ARG A 114 -3.47 -7.53 -3.01
C ARG A 114 -4.83 -7.08 -3.51
N VAL A 115 -5.71 -6.77 -2.57
CA VAL A 115 -7.07 -6.30 -2.90
C VAL A 115 -7.05 -5.05 -3.78
N GLY A 116 -6.25 -4.04 -3.42
CA GLY A 116 -6.15 -2.81 -4.23
C GLY A 116 -5.68 -3.07 -5.66
N ASP A 117 -4.71 -3.99 -5.84
CA ASP A 117 -4.22 -4.39 -7.16
C ASP A 117 -5.31 -5.11 -7.97
N ARG A 118 -6.19 -5.87 -7.30
CA ARG A 118 -7.33 -6.53 -7.95
C ARG A 118 -8.31 -5.51 -8.52
N PHE A 119 -8.61 -4.45 -7.77
CA PHE A 119 -9.51 -3.39 -8.24
C PHE A 119 -8.98 -2.74 -9.52
N LEU A 120 -7.70 -2.37 -9.51
CA LEU A 120 -7.03 -1.81 -10.68
C LEU A 120 -7.02 -2.79 -11.86
N SER A 121 -6.72 -4.07 -11.61
CA SER A 121 -6.74 -5.10 -12.65
C SER A 121 -8.10 -5.22 -13.34
N ILE A 122 -9.20 -5.23 -12.57
CA ILE A 122 -10.56 -5.29 -13.12
C ILE A 122 -10.84 -4.02 -13.95
N LEU A 123 -10.57 -2.84 -13.40
CA LEU A 123 -10.81 -1.58 -14.10
C LEU A 123 -9.97 -1.44 -15.38
N HIS A 124 -8.76 -2.00 -15.37
CA HIS A 124 -7.90 -2.00 -16.55
C HIS A 124 -8.41 -2.96 -17.63
N VAL A 125 -8.86 -4.17 -17.27
CA VAL A 125 -9.50 -5.11 -18.21
C VAL A 125 -10.77 -4.51 -18.80
N GLU A 126 -11.52 -3.79 -17.97
CA GLU A 126 -12.65 -2.97 -18.40
C GLU A 126 -12.22 -1.74 -19.21
N LYS A 127 -10.93 -1.46 -19.46
CA LYS A 127 -10.49 -0.29 -20.23
C LYS A 127 -11.03 1.04 -19.66
N LEU A 128 -11.17 1.10 -18.34
CA LEU A 128 -11.58 2.30 -17.60
C LEU A 128 -10.38 3.08 -17.07
N ILE A 129 -9.23 2.42 -16.94
CA ILE A 129 -8.00 3.04 -16.45
C ILE A 129 -6.78 2.67 -17.29
N LEU A 130 -5.75 3.51 -17.21
CA LEU A 130 -4.43 3.26 -17.80
C LEU A 130 -3.72 2.08 -17.10
N ALA A 131 -2.93 1.32 -17.87
CA ALA A 131 -2.24 0.11 -17.40
C ALA A 131 -1.20 0.38 -16.29
N ASP A 132 -0.61 1.57 -16.30
CA ASP A 132 0.44 2.04 -15.39
C ASP A 132 -0.10 2.81 -14.19
N SER A 133 -1.40 2.69 -13.91
CA SER A 133 -2.03 3.33 -12.75
C SER A 133 -1.35 2.89 -11.45
N SER A 134 -0.93 3.86 -10.63
CA SER A 134 -0.32 3.60 -9.33
C SER A 134 -1.26 2.81 -8.40
N SER A 135 -0.72 1.77 -7.76
CA SER A 135 -1.40 0.99 -6.72
C SER A 135 -1.20 1.52 -5.30
N THR A 136 -0.47 2.61 -5.14
CA THR A 136 -0.21 3.21 -3.82
C THR A 136 -1.37 4.10 -3.41
N PRO A 137 -2.05 3.83 -2.27
CA PRO A 137 -3.08 4.72 -1.76
C PRO A 137 -2.46 6.06 -1.33
N GLN A 138 -3.14 7.17 -1.61
CA GLN A 138 -2.68 8.50 -1.22
C GLN A 138 -3.78 9.27 -0.51
N LEU A 139 -3.46 9.84 0.65
CA LEU A 139 -4.32 10.77 1.36
C LEU A 139 -3.74 12.17 1.29
N HIS A 140 -4.62 13.16 1.15
CA HIS A 140 -4.25 14.56 1.02
C HIS A 140 -4.64 15.32 2.28
N LEU A 141 -3.70 16.03 2.88
CA LEU A 141 -3.98 16.97 3.97
C LEU A 141 -4.04 18.40 3.44
N THR A 142 -4.94 19.19 4.00
CA THR A 142 -5.00 20.63 3.79
C THR A 142 -3.76 21.33 4.37
N GLN A 143 -3.53 22.58 3.96
CA GLN A 143 -2.43 23.36 4.51
C GLN A 143 -2.60 23.60 6.02
N GLN A 144 -3.83 23.85 6.48
CA GLN A 144 -4.12 24.08 7.90
C GLN A 144 -3.79 22.83 8.73
N GLU A 145 -4.23 21.66 8.29
CA GLU A 145 -3.94 20.39 9.00
C GLU A 145 -2.44 20.11 9.11
N ARG A 146 -1.65 20.45 8.08
CA ARG A 146 -0.18 20.32 8.16
C ARG A 146 0.42 21.33 9.14
N GLN A 147 -0.14 22.52 9.25
CA GLN A 147 0.29 23.53 10.22
C GLN A 147 -0.05 23.11 11.65
N ASP A 148 -1.25 22.58 11.89
CA ASP A 148 -1.70 22.09 13.20
C ASP A 148 -0.84 20.91 13.69
N ALA A 149 -0.49 19.99 12.78
CA ALA A 149 0.44 18.91 13.09
C ALA A 149 1.83 19.46 13.46
N ARG A 150 2.33 20.45 12.73
CA ARG A 150 3.63 21.08 12.98
C ARG A 150 3.65 21.87 14.28
N SER A 151 2.59 22.58 14.65
CA SER A 151 2.52 23.28 15.94
C SER A 151 2.53 22.30 17.11
N THR A 152 1.87 21.15 16.94
CA THR A 152 1.77 20.11 17.97
C THR A 152 3.07 19.31 18.15
N PHE A 153 3.72 18.94 17.05
CA PHE A 153 4.82 17.98 17.05
C PHE A 153 6.17 18.57 16.60
N GLY A 154 6.22 19.82 16.17
CA GLY A 154 7.41 20.43 15.57
C GLY A 154 8.61 20.57 16.51
N SER A 155 8.37 20.60 17.83
CA SER A 155 9.39 20.64 18.88
C SER A 155 9.66 19.28 19.55
N ALA A 156 9.00 18.21 19.11
CA ALA A 156 9.17 16.88 19.70
C ALA A 156 10.56 16.30 19.40
N TYR A 157 11.13 15.56 20.36
CA TYR A 157 12.34 14.78 20.11
C TYR A 157 12.08 13.71 19.04
N ARG A 158 13.06 13.52 18.16
CA ARG A 158 12.99 12.57 17.04
C ARG A 158 13.79 11.31 17.37
N PRO A 159 13.33 10.12 16.94
CA PRO A 159 12.15 9.90 16.12
C PRO A 159 10.83 10.00 16.88
N LEU A 160 9.78 10.51 16.23
CA LEU A 160 8.41 10.53 16.73
C LEU A 160 7.70 9.26 16.25
N VAL A 161 7.32 8.38 17.17
CA VAL A 161 6.71 7.09 16.86
C VAL A 161 5.28 7.03 17.38
N PHE A 162 4.34 6.72 16.50
CA PHE A 162 2.96 6.43 16.89
C PHE A 162 2.80 4.93 17.12
N LEU A 163 2.38 4.55 18.33
CA LEU A 163 1.98 3.19 18.68
C LEU A 163 0.45 3.16 18.76
N CYS A 164 -0.21 2.47 17.85
CA CYS A 164 -1.68 2.41 17.78
C CYS A 164 -2.16 1.03 18.26
N PRO A 165 -2.48 0.86 19.56
CA PRO A 165 -2.82 -0.44 20.13
C PRO A 165 -4.21 -0.94 19.75
N ASP A 166 -5.15 -0.02 19.53
CA ASP A 166 -6.54 -0.40 19.32
C ASP A 166 -6.84 -0.95 17.92
N ALA A 167 -7.80 -1.85 17.88
CA ALA A 167 -8.36 -2.45 16.69
C ALA A 167 -9.86 -2.64 16.84
N GLY A 168 -10.61 -2.42 15.76
CA GLY A 168 -12.07 -2.61 15.73
C GLY A 168 -12.53 -4.06 15.94
N MET A 169 -11.60 -5.02 15.90
CA MET A 169 -11.86 -6.42 16.22
C MET A 169 -10.87 -6.88 17.29
N ALA A 170 -11.36 -7.48 18.37
CA ALA A 170 -10.52 -7.97 19.47
C ALA A 170 -9.42 -8.93 18.98
N ILE A 171 -9.76 -9.81 18.03
CA ILE A 171 -8.83 -10.78 17.43
C ILE A 171 -7.69 -10.14 16.60
N LYS A 172 -7.77 -8.83 16.32
CA LYS A 172 -6.71 -8.05 15.65
C LYS A 172 -5.87 -7.23 16.63
N ARG A 173 -6.12 -7.28 17.94
CA ARG A 173 -5.35 -6.54 18.94
C ARG A 173 -4.06 -7.30 19.29
N TRP A 174 -2.99 -6.53 19.46
CA TRP A 174 -1.73 -7.04 20.00
C TRP A 174 -1.65 -6.67 21.49
N ALA A 175 -1.13 -7.56 22.32
CA ALA A 175 -1.18 -7.38 23.77
C ALA A 175 -0.56 -6.04 24.23
N PRO A 176 -1.23 -5.26 25.12
CA PRO A 176 -0.76 -3.96 25.58
C PRO A 176 0.68 -3.96 26.13
N ASP A 177 1.03 -4.97 26.94
CA ASP A 177 2.38 -5.10 27.51
C ASP A 177 3.49 -5.21 26.45
N ARG A 178 3.15 -5.71 25.26
CA ARG A 178 4.09 -5.79 24.14
C ARG A 178 4.33 -4.43 23.51
N PHE A 179 3.30 -3.58 23.40
CA PHE A 179 3.46 -2.18 23.03
C PHE A 179 4.30 -1.42 24.06
N VAL A 180 4.10 -1.67 25.36
CA VAL A 180 4.92 -1.09 26.43
C VAL A 180 6.38 -1.47 26.26
N THR A 181 6.65 -2.75 26.01
CA THR A 181 8.01 -3.27 25.82
C THR A 181 8.70 -2.62 24.61
N VAL A 182 8.00 -2.53 23.47
CA VAL A 182 8.52 -1.85 22.27
C VAL A 182 8.73 -0.36 22.51
N GLY A 183 7.78 0.33 23.15
CA GLY A 183 7.88 1.76 23.46
C GLY A 183 9.08 2.09 24.34
N LYS A 184 9.33 1.29 25.39
CA LYS A 184 10.53 1.42 26.24
C LYS A 184 11.82 1.17 25.46
N ALA A 185 11.87 0.13 24.63
CA ALA A 185 13.04 -0.17 23.83
C ALA A 185 13.36 0.96 22.83
N LEU A 186 12.34 1.54 22.18
CA LEU A 186 12.48 2.68 21.28
C LEU A 186 12.98 3.94 22.01
N GLN A 187 12.46 4.24 23.20
CA GLN A 187 12.98 5.33 24.03
C GLN A 187 14.45 5.10 24.43
N GLN A 188 14.76 3.92 24.96
CA GLN A 188 16.09 3.61 25.49
C GLN A 188 17.17 3.57 24.41
N ARG A 189 16.86 3.01 23.24
CA ARG A 189 17.85 2.78 22.18
C ARG A 189 17.91 3.89 21.14
N LEU A 190 16.80 4.57 20.89
CA LEU A 190 16.68 5.56 19.81
C LEU A 190 16.26 6.95 20.31
N ASN A 191 16.08 7.16 21.61
CA ASN A 191 15.57 8.41 22.19
C ASN A 191 14.22 8.85 21.57
N ALA A 192 13.39 7.88 21.18
CA ALA A 192 12.13 8.15 20.51
C ALA A 192 11.14 8.92 21.41
N THR A 193 10.35 9.81 20.83
CA THR A 193 9.11 10.29 21.44
C THR A 193 7.98 9.34 21.07
N ILE A 194 7.29 8.79 22.07
CA ILE A 194 6.18 7.86 21.85
C ILE A 194 4.85 8.60 21.94
N VAL A 195 3.98 8.37 20.96
CA VAL A 195 2.60 8.87 20.96
C VAL A 195 1.65 7.68 20.88
N VAL A 196 0.68 7.62 21.80
CA VAL A 196 -0.35 6.59 21.82
C VAL A 196 -1.71 7.27 21.62
N PRO A 197 -2.41 7.05 20.49
CA PRO A 197 -3.74 7.61 20.28
C PRO A 197 -4.81 6.83 21.04
N ILE A 198 -5.79 7.55 21.59
CA ILE A 198 -6.99 6.96 22.19
C ILE A 198 -7.89 6.42 21.08
N GLY A 199 -8.17 5.12 21.15
CA GLY A 199 -9.15 4.45 20.31
C GLY A 199 -10.52 4.32 20.98
N ALA A 200 -11.06 3.10 20.98
CA ALA A 200 -12.27 2.70 21.70
C ALA A 200 -12.03 2.59 23.22
N ASP A 201 -10.82 2.20 23.63
CA ASP A 201 -10.45 2.05 25.03
C ASP A 201 -9.43 3.13 25.44
N ALA A 202 -9.91 4.14 26.19
CA ALA A 202 -9.08 5.23 26.67
C ALA A 202 -8.21 4.83 27.88
N GLU A 203 -8.68 3.89 28.69
CA GLU A 203 -7.97 3.43 29.88
C GLU A 203 -6.76 2.58 29.46
N GLU A 204 -6.92 1.70 28.48
CA GLU A 204 -5.82 0.91 27.92
C GLU A 204 -4.73 1.81 27.32
N ALA A 205 -5.11 2.82 26.53
CA ALA A 205 -4.16 3.75 25.93
C ALA A 205 -3.40 4.57 27.00
N ALA A 206 -4.10 5.03 28.04
CA ALA A 206 -3.48 5.73 29.17
C ALA A 206 -2.52 4.82 29.95
N ALA A 207 -2.94 3.58 30.24
CA ALA A 207 -2.12 2.59 30.94
C ALA A 207 -0.83 2.26 30.17
N ILE A 208 -0.90 2.15 28.84
CA ILE A 208 0.30 1.96 27.99
C ILE A 208 1.24 3.16 28.12
N VAL A 209 0.73 4.39 28.06
CA VAL A 209 1.54 5.61 28.19
C VAL A 209 2.21 5.68 29.57
N ASP A 210 1.45 5.46 30.64
CA ASP A 210 1.95 5.48 32.02
C ASP A 210 3.00 4.40 32.26
N ALA A 211 2.78 3.20 31.72
CA ALA A 211 3.71 2.08 31.84
C ALA A 211 5.01 2.32 31.06
N ILE A 212 4.97 3.01 29.90
CA ILE A 212 6.17 3.41 29.15
C ILE A 212 6.92 4.53 29.88
N GLY A 213 6.22 5.60 30.26
CA GLY A 213 6.79 6.78 30.90
C GLY A 213 7.67 7.64 29.98
N GLY A 214 8.51 8.49 30.58
CA GLY A 214 9.49 9.31 29.86
C GLY A 214 8.84 10.32 28.90
N THR A 215 9.13 10.21 27.61
CA THR A 215 8.59 11.07 26.54
C THR A 215 7.25 10.57 25.98
N ALA A 216 6.70 9.48 26.53
CA ALA A 216 5.43 8.93 26.07
C ALA A 216 4.29 9.91 26.39
N ARG A 217 3.37 10.08 25.44
CA ARG A 217 2.19 10.93 25.63
C ARG A 217 0.97 10.37 24.91
N LEU A 218 -0.17 10.65 25.51
CA LEU A 218 -1.47 10.30 24.99
C LEU A 218 -1.89 11.31 23.91
N TRP A 219 -2.42 10.81 22.80
CA TRP A 219 -3.09 11.63 21.79
C TRP A 219 -4.61 11.50 21.95
N GLN A 220 -5.25 12.63 22.24
CA GLN A 220 -6.68 12.68 22.50
C GLN A 220 -7.50 12.31 21.26
N ARG A 221 -8.63 11.63 21.48
CA ARG A 221 -9.53 11.26 20.39
C ARG A 221 -10.17 12.51 19.79
N GLY A 222 -10.08 12.63 18.47
CA GLY A 222 -10.66 13.71 17.67
C GLY A 222 -11.32 13.16 16.41
N SER A 223 -11.53 14.02 15.41
CA SER A 223 -11.97 13.57 14.09
C SER A 223 -10.91 12.73 13.39
N LEU A 224 -11.32 11.97 12.37
CA LEU A 224 -10.39 11.14 11.61
C LEU A 224 -9.36 11.99 10.86
N ARG A 225 -9.77 13.19 10.43
CA ARG A 225 -8.88 14.20 9.83
C ARG A 225 -7.85 14.76 10.81
N GLN A 226 -8.23 15.01 12.06
CA GLN A 226 -7.29 15.42 13.12
C GLN A 226 -6.25 14.32 13.41
N PHE A 227 -6.68 13.05 13.42
CA PHE A 227 -5.77 11.92 13.56
C PHE A 227 -4.82 11.80 12.35
N ALA A 228 -5.34 11.91 11.11
CA ALA A 228 -4.54 11.90 9.89
C ALA A 228 -3.50 13.05 9.88
N SER A 229 -3.91 14.26 10.28
CA SER A 229 -3.00 15.39 10.51
C SER A 229 -1.88 15.03 11.49
N ALA A 230 -2.23 14.53 12.68
CA ALA A 230 -1.26 14.20 13.72
C ALA A 230 -0.25 13.13 13.28
N ILE A 231 -0.74 12.00 12.76
CA ILE A 231 0.11 10.87 12.37
C ILE A 231 1.02 11.20 11.18
N SER A 232 0.63 12.14 10.32
CA SER A 232 1.46 12.59 9.19
C SER A 232 2.82 13.18 9.60
N HIS A 233 2.98 13.56 10.87
CA HIS A 233 4.22 14.11 11.40
C HIS A 233 5.17 13.06 11.98
N ALA A 234 4.72 11.80 12.09
CA ALA A 234 5.49 10.70 12.65
C ALA A 234 6.66 10.29 11.73
N ASP A 235 7.72 9.77 12.34
CA ASP A 235 8.82 9.09 11.63
C ASP A 235 8.53 7.59 11.45
N LEU A 236 7.64 7.03 12.28
CA LEU A 236 7.15 5.66 12.19
C LEU A 236 5.76 5.54 12.82
N ALA A 237 4.88 4.77 12.20
CA ALA A 237 3.65 4.26 12.81
C ALA A 237 3.73 2.74 12.98
N ILE A 238 3.34 2.23 14.16
CA ILE A 238 3.22 0.80 14.45
C ILE A 238 1.77 0.53 14.84
N ALA A 239 1.10 -0.33 14.07
CA ALA A 239 -0.32 -0.59 14.25
C ALA A 239 -0.68 -1.99 13.72
N ALA A 240 -1.76 -2.57 14.20
CA ALA A 240 -2.33 -3.77 13.59
C ALA A 240 -2.92 -3.46 12.19
N ASP A 241 -3.32 -4.48 11.43
CA ASP A 241 -4.07 -4.35 10.16
C ASP A 241 -5.46 -3.71 10.35
N THR A 242 -5.46 -2.41 10.55
CA THR A 242 -6.62 -1.55 10.85
C THR A 242 -6.45 -0.17 10.22
N GLY A 243 -7.46 0.70 10.40
CA GLY A 243 -7.50 2.06 9.85
C GLY A 243 -6.21 2.87 10.08
N PRO A 244 -5.68 2.96 11.32
CA PRO A 244 -4.45 3.70 11.61
C PRO A 244 -3.25 3.33 10.74
N ALA A 245 -2.97 2.04 10.54
CA ALA A 245 -1.87 1.57 9.70
C ALA A 245 -2.02 2.05 8.25
N ARG A 246 -3.25 1.97 7.73
CA ARG A 246 -3.59 2.34 6.35
C ARG A 246 -3.53 3.85 6.14
N ILE A 247 -4.04 4.64 7.09
CA ILE A 247 -3.96 6.10 7.06
C ILE A 247 -2.50 6.55 7.05
N ALA A 248 -1.68 6.01 7.97
CA ALA A 248 -0.26 6.34 8.03
C ALA A 248 0.45 6.02 6.70
N ALA A 249 0.21 4.82 6.16
CA ALA A 249 0.82 4.41 4.90
C ALA A 249 0.39 5.31 3.72
N ALA A 250 -0.91 5.64 3.63
CA ALA A 250 -1.42 6.51 2.57
C ALA A 250 -0.95 7.98 2.68
N LEU A 251 -0.44 8.38 3.86
CA LEU A 251 0.24 9.66 4.09
C LEU A 251 1.76 9.57 3.88
N ASN A 252 2.26 8.43 3.39
CA ASN A 252 3.69 8.14 3.21
C ASN A 252 4.51 8.17 4.51
N VAL A 253 3.87 7.95 5.65
CA VAL A 253 4.58 7.70 6.92
C VAL A 253 5.11 6.26 6.86
N PRO A 254 6.40 6.00 7.16
CA PRO A 254 6.88 4.63 7.33
C PRO A 254 5.99 3.88 8.32
N THR A 255 5.51 2.70 7.93
CA THR A 255 4.52 1.95 8.72
C THR A 255 5.03 0.54 8.93
N LEU A 256 4.96 0.08 10.17
CA LEU A 256 5.10 -1.33 10.54
C LEU A 256 3.72 -1.88 10.88
N THR A 257 3.14 -2.65 9.97
CA THR A 257 1.81 -3.22 10.15
C THR A 257 1.89 -4.63 10.69
N LEU A 258 1.17 -4.89 11.79
CA LEU A 258 1.11 -6.19 12.45
C LEU A 258 -0.14 -6.95 11.99
N PHE A 259 0.08 -8.08 11.34
CA PHE A 259 -0.96 -8.99 10.86
C PHE A 259 -1.06 -10.20 11.78
N GLY A 260 -2.28 -10.70 11.97
CA GLY A 260 -2.54 -11.93 12.71
C GLY A 260 -3.52 -12.82 11.96
N PRO A 261 -4.84 -12.71 12.19
CA PRO A 261 -5.82 -13.54 11.52
C PRO A 261 -5.97 -13.21 10.02
N SER A 262 -5.68 -11.96 9.61
CA SER A 262 -5.61 -11.54 8.21
C SER A 262 -4.21 -11.78 7.61
N TRP A 263 -4.15 -11.79 6.27
CA TRP A 263 -2.93 -12.09 5.50
C TRP A 263 -2.30 -10.85 4.88
N HIS A 264 -1.03 -10.61 5.19
CA HIS A 264 -0.33 -9.42 4.72
C HIS A 264 -0.04 -9.41 3.21
N GLU A 265 0.09 -10.54 2.51
CA GLU A 265 0.27 -10.46 1.04
C GLU A 265 -1.00 -9.99 0.32
N ARG A 266 -2.17 -10.10 0.99
CA ARG A 266 -3.45 -9.65 0.44
C ARG A 266 -3.84 -8.24 0.89
N TYR A 267 -3.51 -7.88 2.13
CA TYR A 267 -3.97 -6.65 2.78
C TYR A 267 -2.84 -5.70 3.22
N GLY A 268 -1.59 -6.15 3.14
CA GLY A 268 -0.40 -5.40 3.52
C GLY A 268 -0.03 -4.31 2.53
N GLN A 269 0.84 -3.42 3.00
CA GLN A 269 1.31 -2.29 2.20
C GLN A 269 2.63 -2.64 1.52
N ALA A 270 2.84 -2.11 0.31
CA ALA A 270 4.09 -2.28 -0.41
C ALA A 270 5.26 -1.58 0.31
N ALA A 271 6.49 -1.87 -0.11
CA ALA A 271 7.64 -1.08 0.30
C ALA A 271 7.39 0.42 0.01
N PRO A 272 7.86 1.35 0.88
CA PRO A 272 8.83 1.15 1.95
C PRO A 272 8.24 0.71 3.30
N HIS A 273 6.93 0.44 3.38
CA HIS A 273 6.30 -0.07 4.59
C HIS A 273 6.71 -1.53 4.84
N MET A 274 6.66 -1.96 6.10
CA MET A 274 6.93 -3.34 6.48
C MET A 274 5.66 -3.97 7.07
N ASN A 275 5.47 -5.25 6.77
CA ASN A 275 4.39 -6.05 7.31
C ASN A 275 4.99 -7.21 8.09
N LEU A 276 4.55 -7.43 9.32
CA LEU A 276 4.91 -8.60 10.11
C LEU A 276 3.68 -9.47 10.28
N GLN A 277 3.87 -10.79 10.17
CA GLN A 277 2.78 -11.76 10.26
C GLN A 277 2.97 -12.64 11.48
N GLY A 278 2.06 -12.53 12.44
CA GLY A 278 1.89 -13.55 13.46
C GLY A 278 1.26 -14.79 12.83
N ALA A 279 1.89 -15.95 13.03
CA ALA A 279 1.52 -17.18 12.35
C ALA A 279 1.63 -18.44 13.22
N PRO A 280 0.74 -18.59 14.23
CA PRO A 280 0.67 -19.83 15.00
C PRO A 280 0.45 -21.04 14.11
N ALA A 281 0.93 -22.20 14.55
CA ALA A 281 0.33 -23.46 14.19
C ALA A 281 -1.10 -23.53 14.76
N CYS A 282 -2.09 -23.25 13.91
CA CYS A 282 -3.52 -23.25 14.24
C CYS A 282 -4.30 -23.97 13.14
N GLY A 283 -5.01 -25.05 13.50
CA GLY A 283 -5.78 -25.86 12.54
C GLY A 283 -7.00 -25.15 11.96
N ASP A 284 -7.56 -24.17 12.69
CA ASP A 284 -8.72 -23.36 12.27
C ASP A 284 -8.33 -22.21 11.32
N ARG A 285 -7.03 -22.02 11.06
CA ARG A 285 -6.54 -20.84 10.34
C ARG A 285 -6.66 -21.02 8.84
N HIS A 286 -7.39 -20.12 8.19
CA HIS A 286 -7.63 -20.09 6.74
C HIS A 286 -7.12 -18.77 6.14
N ILE A 287 -5.85 -18.75 5.73
CA ILE A 287 -5.19 -17.54 5.17
C ILE A 287 -5.88 -17.06 3.88
N ALA A 288 -6.32 -17.99 3.03
CA ALA A 288 -7.00 -17.66 1.77
C ALA A 288 -8.37 -17.01 1.99
N ASN A 289 -9.03 -17.32 3.12
CA ASN A 289 -10.33 -16.76 3.48
C ASN A 289 -10.49 -16.65 5.00
N PHE A 290 -9.89 -15.62 5.59
CA PHE A 290 -9.84 -15.46 7.04
C PHE A 290 -11.20 -15.24 7.69
N THR A 291 -12.25 -14.90 6.92
CA THR A 291 -13.62 -14.75 7.41
C THR A 291 -14.27 -16.09 7.74
N ASP A 292 -13.76 -17.21 7.21
CA ASP A 292 -14.26 -18.55 7.51
C ASP A 292 -13.71 -19.10 8.85
N GLN A 293 -12.75 -18.40 9.44
CA GLN A 293 -12.13 -18.81 10.71
C GLN A 293 -13.09 -18.54 11.87
N SER A 294 -13.23 -19.51 12.78
CA SER A 294 -14.09 -19.43 13.97
C SER A 294 -13.83 -18.16 14.82
N CYS A 295 -12.56 -17.78 14.94
CA CYS A 295 -12.12 -16.62 15.74
C CYS A 295 -12.48 -15.26 15.15
N TRP A 296 -12.78 -15.19 13.85
CA TRP A 296 -12.97 -13.91 13.16
C TRP A 296 -14.18 -13.16 13.71
N TYR A 297 -15.35 -13.79 13.69
CA TYR A 297 -16.58 -13.21 14.25
C TYR A 297 -16.73 -13.46 15.75
N GLY A 298 -16.12 -14.53 16.26
CA GLY A 298 -16.15 -14.84 17.70
C GLY A 298 -15.24 -13.96 18.56
N GLY A 299 -14.31 -13.22 17.95
CA GLY A 299 -13.38 -12.31 18.63
C GLY A 299 -12.41 -12.97 19.61
N THR A 300 -12.38 -14.31 19.66
CA THR A 300 -11.66 -15.11 20.64
C THR A 300 -10.80 -16.14 19.91
N CYS A 301 -9.53 -16.30 20.30
CA CYS A 301 -8.66 -17.32 19.72
C CYS A 301 -9.05 -18.72 20.21
N PRO A 302 -9.09 -19.74 19.33
CA PRO A 302 -9.36 -21.13 19.73
C PRO A 302 -8.17 -21.80 20.44
N LEU A 303 -6.97 -21.20 20.38
CA LEU A 303 -5.79 -21.73 21.04
C LEU A 303 -5.71 -21.21 22.48
N PRO A 304 -5.71 -22.07 23.52
CA PRO A 304 -5.79 -21.63 24.91
C PRO A 304 -4.56 -20.83 25.37
N GLN A 305 -3.41 -21.01 24.72
CA GLN A 305 -2.19 -20.29 25.07
C GLN A 305 -2.16 -18.83 24.58
N TRP A 306 -2.99 -18.45 23.60
CA TRP A 306 -2.89 -17.17 22.91
C TRP A 306 -4.23 -16.41 22.94
N THR A 307 -4.17 -15.09 22.95
CA THR A 307 -5.35 -14.23 22.81
C THR A 307 -5.62 -13.94 21.35
N THR A 308 -4.58 -13.73 20.55
CA THR A 308 -4.69 -13.55 19.10
C THR A 308 -3.48 -14.16 18.36
N CYS A 309 -3.59 -14.30 17.04
CA CYS A 309 -2.43 -14.70 16.22
C CYS A 309 -1.26 -13.71 16.30
N LEU A 310 -1.49 -12.46 16.73
CA LEU A 310 -0.44 -11.46 16.86
C LEU A 310 0.48 -11.76 18.06
N ASP A 311 0.07 -12.60 19.01
CA ASP A 311 0.91 -12.98 20.16
C ASP A 311 2.17 -13.78 19.75
N ASP A 312 2.19 -14.35 18.55
CA ASP A 312 3.39 -14.93 17.93
C ASP A 312 4.47 -13.89 17.67
N LEU A 313 4.09 -12.64 17.42
CA LEU A 313 5.03 -11.55 17.16
C LEU A 313 5.63 -11.09 18.48
N SER A 314 6.90 -11.43 18.70
CA SER A 314 7.64 -10.99 19.90
C SER A 314 7.94 -9.49 19.86
N PRO A 315 7.97 -8.79 21.01
CA PRO A 315 8.38 -7.39 21.07
C PRO A 315 9.75 -7.12 20.43
N GLU A 316 10.69 -8.07 20.54
CA GLU A 316 12.04 -7.97 19.96
C GLU A 316 11.98 -7.97 18.44
N THR A 317 11.13 -8.82 17.86
CA THR A 317 10.91 -8.88 16.40
C THR A 317 10.32 -7.58 15.88
N VAL A 318 9.31 -7.06 16.58
CA VAL A 318 8.67 -5.78 16.23
C VAL A 318 9.65 -4.62 16.38
N PHE A 319 10.43 -4.58 17.47
CA PHE A 319 11.45 -3.56 17.69
C PHE A 319 12.55 -3.61 16.62
N ALA A 320 13.05 -4.78 16.23
CA ALA A 320 14.08 -4.90 15.20
C ALA A 320 13.61 -4.37 13.84
N ALA A 321 12.35 -4.65 13.47
CA ALA A 321 11.72 -4.09 12.28
C ALA A 321 11.55 -2.57 12.38
N ALA A 322 11.09 -2.06 13.52
CA ALA A 322 10.97 -0.64 13.78
C ALA A 322 12.33 0.09 13.70
N GLU A 323 13.38 -0.49 14.29
CA GLU A 323 14.75 0.04 14.22
C GLU A 323 15.23 0.10 12.78
N THR A 324 14.89 -0.90 11.96
CA THR A 324 15.24 -0.92 10.53
C THR A 324 14.56 0.20 9.75
N LEU A 325 13.27 0.46 10.00
CA LEU A 325 12.53 1.56 9.37
C LEU A 325 13.01 2.94 9.82
N LEU A 326 13.48 3.05 11.07
CA LEU A 326 13.96 4.30 11.66
C LEU A 326 15.43 4.60 11.37
N LYS A 327 16.22 3.60 10.94
CA LYS A 327 17.61 3.83 10.53
C LYS A 327 17.65 4.83 9.38
N PRO A 328 18.50 5.86 9.45
CA PRO A 328 18.76 6.69 8.29
C PRO A 328 19.24 5.75 7.17
N LYS A 329 18.58 5.77 6.01
CA LYS A 329 19.20 5.23 4.80
C LYS A 329 20.55 5.95 4.68
N GLU A 330 21.65 5.19 4.62
CA GLU A 330 22.98 5.76 4.51
C GLU A 330 22.99 6.84 3.41
N SER A 331 23.60 7.97 3.77
CA SER A 331 23.61 9.21 3.02
C SER A 331 24.00 9.02 1.55
N GLY A 332 23.00 9.07 0.67
CA GLY A 332 23.07 9.87 -0.56
C GLY A 332 22.39 11.20 -0.30
N THR A 333 23.16 12.19 0.16
CA THR A 333 22.90 13.65 0.11
C THR A 333 21.49 14.19 0.44
N ASP A 334 21.42 14.89 1.59
CA ASP A 334 20.59 16.06 1.91
C ASP A 334 19.04 15.98 1.95
N ARG A 335 18.53 15.44 3.07
CA ARG A 335 17.15 15.69 3.58
C ARG A 335 16.85 17.18 3.88
N LYS A 336 17.85 18.07 3.91
CA LYS A 336 17.64 19.52 4.07
C LYS A 336 17.31 20.24 2.76
N GLU A 337 17.58 19.63 1.61
CA GLU A 337 17.19 20.17 0.30
C GLU A 337 15.74 19.79 -0.07
N LEU A 338 15.27 18.63 0.40
CA LEU A 338 13.91 18.12 0.14
C LEU A 338 12.77 18.95 0.75
N LYS A 339 13.03 19.79 1.77
CA LYS A 339 12.00 20.70 2.34
C LYS A 339 11.96 22.07 1.66
N ARG A 340 12.90 22.37 0.76
CA ARG A 340 12.89 23.60 -0.06
C ARG A 340 12.36 23.39 -1.48
N GLN A 341 12.19 22.14 -1.92
CA GLN A 341 11.72 21.76 -3.26
C GLN A 341 10.26 21.28 -3.28
N THR A 342 9.34 22.01 -2.62
CA THR A 342 7.88 21.87 -2.88
C THR A 342 7.40 22.79 -4.00
N SER A 343 8.30 23.23 -4.87
CA SER A 343 7.97 23.50 -6.27
C SER A 343 8.22 22.21 -7.03
N ASN A 344 7.13 21.59 -7.52
CA ASN A 344 7.05 20.59 -8.59
C ASN A 344 8.33 19.76 -8.83
N PRO A 345 8.38 18.45 -8.54
CA PRO A 345 9.55 17.67 -8.94
C PRO A 345 9.60 17.66 -10.48
N GLU A 346 10.55 18.39 -11.04
CA GLU A 346 11.01 18.08 -12.38
C GLU A 346 11.43 16.61 -12.34
N LEU A 347 10.75 15.80 -13.15
CA LEU A 347 11.19 14.47 -13.53
C LEU A 347 12.72 14.50 -13.73
N PRO A 348 13.48 13.44 -13.36
CA PRO A 348 14.87 13.37 -13.80
C PRO A 348 14.87 13.70 -15.28
N SER A 349 15.67 14.70 -15.68
CA SER A 349 15.72 15.21 -17.06
C SER A 349 15.55 14.00 -17.97
N PRO A 350 14.50 13.94 -18.82
CA PRO A 350 14.19 12.73 -19.56
C PRO A 350 15.49 12.23 -20.15
N ILE A 351 15.85 10.97 -19.85
CA ILE A 351 17.08 10.36 -20.37
C ILE A 351 17.10 10.74 -21.84
N SER A 352 18.12 11.51 -22.24
CA SER A 352 18.24 11.82 -23.65
C SER A 352 18.60 10.50 -24.29
N TRP A 353 17.59 9.82 -24.84
CA TRP A 353 17.76 8.48 -25.38
C TRP A 353 18.88 8.48 -26.43
N GLN A 354 19.02 9.60 -27.15
CA GLN A 354 20.11 9.86 -28.11
C GLN A 354 21.53 9.86 -27.49
N SER A 355 21.67 10.09 -26.18
CA SER A 355 22.96 10.03 -25.47
C SER A 355 23.26 8.69 -24.82
N VAL A 356 22.32 7.73 -24.84
CA VAL A 356 22.53 6.38 -24.29
C VAL A 356 23.55 5.65 -25.15
N ARG A 357 24.63 5.16 -24.53
CA ARG A 357 25.69 4.39 -25.19
C ARG A 357 25.77 2.95 -24.69
N ASN A 358 25.24 2.66 -23.50
CA ASN A 358 25.25 1.35 -22.88
C ASN A 358 23.87 1.02 -22.30
N LEU A 359 23.07 0.26 -23.05
CA LEU A 359 21.69 -0.08 -22.74
C LEU A 359 21.59 -1.54 -22.25
N LEU A 360 20.98 -1.74 -21.11
CA LEU A 360 20.54 -3.05 -20.66
C LEU A 360 19.11 -3.31 -21.15
N VAL A 361 18.80 -4.56 -21.50
CA VAL A 361 17.43 -5.03 -21.73
C VAL A 361 17.24 -6.29 -20.91
N LEU A 362 16.21 -6.32 -20.06
CA LEU A 362 15.94 -7.42 -19.14
C LEU A 362 14.79 -8.28 -19.66
N ARG A 363 15.07 -9.53 -20.06
CA ARG A 363 14.06 -10.55 -20.39
C ARG A 363 14.48 -11.91 -19.85
N LEU A 364 14.30 -12.08 -18.54
CA LEU A 364 14.75 -13.23 -17.74
C LEU A 364 13.81 -14.46 -17.85
N ASP A 365 13.12 -14.59 -18.98
CA ASP A 365 12.11 -15.62 -19.26
C ASP A 365 12.65 -16.68 -20.24
N ASN A 366 11.80 -17.60 -20.70
CA ASN A 366 12.20 -18.70 -21.58
C ASN A 366 12.39 -18.23 -23.04
N ILE A 367 12.84 -19.15 -23.91
CA ILE A 367 13.14 -18.89 -25.33
C ILE A 367 12.02 -18.13 -26.07
N GLY A 368 10.76 -18.55 -25.89
CA GLY A 368 9.62 -17.93 -26.56
C GLY A 368 9.46 -16.45 -26.18
N ASP A 369 9.58 -16.15 -24.89
CA ASP A 369 9.45 -14.81 -24.35
C ASP A 369 10.54 -13.86 -24.82
N VAL A 370 11.77 -14.36 -24.97
CA VAL A 370 12.89 -13.59 -25.51
C VAL A 370 12.71 -13.32 -26.99
N LEU A 371 12.27 -14.32 -27.77
CA LEU A 371 11.96 -14.14 -29.18
C LEU A 371 10.83 -13.13 -29.41
N MET A 372 9.82 -13.11 -28.54
CA MET A 372 8.73 -12.13 -28.62
C MET A 372 9.20 -10.69 -28.32
N THR A 373 10.35 -10.49 -27.68
CA THR A 373 10.97 -9.17 -27.47
C THR A 373 11.74 -8.67 -28.70
N SER A 374 11.89 -9.50 -29.74
CA SER A 374 12.59 -9.16 -31.00
C SER A 374 12.14 -7.83 -31.64
N PRO A 375 10.83 -7.51 -31.78
CA PRO A 375 10.42 -6.24 -32.37
C PRO A 375 10.86 -5.03 -31.55
N ALA A 376 10.91 -5.16 -30.21
CA ALA A 376 11.38 -4.10 -29.32
C ALA A 376 12.90 -3.93 -29.43
N LEU A 377 13.67 -5.03 -29.44
CA LEU A 377 15.13 -4.99 -29.63
C LEU A 377 15.52 -4.39 -30.98
N ARG A 378 14.76 -4.72 -32.04
CA ARG A 378 14.91 -4.11 -33.36
C ARG A 378 14.66 -2.61 -33.31
N ALA A 379 13.55 -2.17 -32.73
CA ALA A 379 13.21 -0.76 -32.61
C ALA A 379 14.28 0.01 -31.81
N LEU A 380 14.80 -0.57 -30.74
CA LEU A 380 15.90 0.01 -29.96
C LEU A 380 17.15 0.19 -30.82
N ARG A 381 17.57 -0.84 -31.57
CA ARG A 381 18.73 -0.72 -32.48
C ARG A 381 18.52 0.31 -33.58
N GLU A 382 17.32 0.40 -34.15
CA GLU A 382 17.00 1.37 -35.21
C GLU A 382 17.05 2.81 -34.69
N ASN A 383 16.68 3.05 -33.43
CA ASN A 383 16.65 4.39 -32.83
C ASN A 383 17.93 4.74 -32.06
N LEU A 384 18.71 3.74 -31.65
CA LEU A 384 19.96 3.86 -30.89
C LEU A 384 21.07 3.06 -31.60
N PRO A 385 21.43 3.42 -32.84
CA PRO A 385 22.35 2.60 -33.66
C PRO A 385 23.72 2.43 -33.02
N ASP A 386 24.17 3.46 -32.29
CA ASP A 386 25.48 3.50 -31.66
C ASP A 386 25.49 2.98 -30.21
N ALA A 387 24.34 2.62 -29.64
CA ALA A 387 24.27 2.10 -28.28
C ALA A 387 24.69 0.63 -28.27
N ARG A 388 25.50 0.23 -27.30
CA ARG A 388 25.71 -1.19 -26.97
C ARG A 388 24.44 -1.70 -26.28
N ILE A 389 23.80 -2.72 -26.83
CA ILE A 389 22.60 -3.34 -26.27
C ILE A 389 22.99 -4.69 -25.66
N THR A 390 22.93 -4.77 -24.33
CA THR A 390 23.14 -6.00 -23.58
C THR A 390 21.78 -6.59 -23.19
N LEU A 391 21.47 -7.79 -23.66
CA LEU A 391 20.29 -8.54 -23.24
C LEU A 391 20.63 -9.43 -22.05
N MET A 392 20.05 -9.17 -20.90
CA MET A 392 20.07 -10.10 -19.79
C MET A 392 18.88 -11.08 -19.92
N ALA A 393 19.20 -12.36 -20.06
CA ALA A 393 18.22 -13.42 -20.27
C ALA A 393 18.50 -14.64 -19.39
N SER A 394 17.51 -15.51 -19.25
CA SER A 394 17.73 -16.79 -18.59
C SER A 394 18.72 -17.67 -19.35
N PRO A 395 19.32 -18.72 -18.74
CA PRO A 395 20.18 -19.65 -19.47
C PRO A 395 19.50 -20.27 -20.69
N ALA A 396 18.20 -20.58 -20.61
CA ALA A 396 17.44 -21.08 -21.75
C ALA A 396 17.18 -19.97 -22.78
N GLY A 397 16.74 -18.80 -22.35
CA GLY A 397 16.50 -17.64 -23.21
C GLY A 397 17.75 -17.17 -23.95
N ALA A 398 18.93 -17.24 -23.31
CA ALA A 398 20.21 -16.86 -23.90
C ALA A 398 20.59 -17.72 -25.13
N LEU A 399 20.03 -18.92 -25.28
CA LEU A 399 20.22 -19.75 -26.48
C LEU A 399 19.64 -19.12 -27.75
N THR A 400 18.80 -18.10 -27.62
CA THR A 400 18.25 -17.34 -28.76
C THR A 400 19.21 -16.30 -29.33
N ALA A 401 20.37 -16.07 -28.70
CA ALA A 401 21.33 -15.05 -29.12
C ALA A 401 21.64 -15.04 -30.63
N PRO A 402 21.83 -16.20 -31.33
CA PRO A 402 22.10 -16.22 -32.77
C PRO A 402 20.96 -15.66 -33.63
N LEU A 403 19.74 -15.56 -33.09
CA LEU A 403 18.54 -15.09 -33.77
C LEU A 403 18.25 -13.60 -33.52
N LEU A 404 19.07 -12.93 -32.70
CA LEU A 404 18.86 -11.55 -32.24
C LEU A 404 19.99 -10.63 -32.75
N PRO A 405 20.03 -10.30 -34.05
CA PRO A 405 21.13 -9.53 -34.64
C PRO A 405 21.23 -8.09 -34.10
N TRP A 406 20.25 -7.63 -33.32
CA TRP A 406 20.20 -6.28 -32.76
C TRP A 406 20.88 -6.17 -31.38
N VAL A 407 21.23 -7.30 -30.77
CA VAL A 407 21.84 -7.40 -29.44
C VAL A 407 23.35 -7.63 -29.59
N ASP A 408 24.16 -6.86 -28.87
CA ASP A 408 25.63 -6.96 -28.93
C ASP A 408 26.19 -7.98 -27.93
N GLU A 409 25.52 -8.14 -26.80
CA GLU A 409 25.95 -9.03 -25.72
C GLU A 409 24.73 -9.68 -25.07
N VAL A 410 24.82 -10.98 -24.80
CA VAL A 410 23.83 -11.66 -23.96
C VAL A 410 24.48 -12.00 -22.64
N LEU A 411 23.87 -11.54 -21.55
CA LEU A 411 24.28 -11.81 -20.19
C LEU A 411 23.34 -12.88 -19.59
N PRO A 412 23.73 -14.16 -19.59
CA PRO A 412 22.89 -15.21 -19.03
C PRO A 412 22.85 -15.08 -17.51
N TRP A 413 21.66 -14.96 -16.95
CA TRP A 413 21.45 -14.97 -15.50
C TRP A 413 20.33 -15.92 -15.10
N ARG A 414 20.59 -16.78 -14.12
CA ARG A 414 19.62 -17.76 -13.63
C ARG A 414 18.84 -17.18 -12.46
N VAL A 415 17.54 -17.01 -12.64
CA VAL A 415 16.62 -16.40 -11.66
C VAL A 415 15.78 -17.45 -10.92
N LEU A 416 15.44 -17.17 -9.66
CA LEU A 416 14.76 -18.12 -8.77
C LEU A 416 13.38 -18.57 -9.26
N TRP A 417 12.60 -17.69 -9.90
CA TRP A 417 11.22 -18.00 -10.30
C TRP A 417 11.11 -18.95 -11.49
N GLN A 418 12.18 -19.13 -12.28
CA GLN A 418 12.19 -20.12 -13.35
C GLN A 418 12.40 -21.56 -12.86
N ASP A 419 13.04 -21.71 -11.71
CA ASP A 419 13.42 -22.99 -11.11
C ASP A 419 12.74 -23.14 -9.74
N LEU A 420 11.44 -22.79 -9.65
CA LEU A 420 10.64 -22.93 -8.42
C LEU A 420 10.83 -24.34 -7.83
N GLY A 421 11.52 -24.40 -6.67
CA GLY A 421 11.80 -25.64 -5.93
C GLY A 421 13.10 -26.38 -6.30
N ARG A 422 13.94 -25.88 -7.22
CA ARG A 422 15.19 -26.55 -7.65
C ARG A 422 16.48 -25.80 -7.31
N LEU A 423 16.39 -24.52 -6.97
CA LEU A 423 17.53 -23.73 -6.53
C LEU A 423 17.38 -23.40 -5.03
N PRO A 424 18.39 -23.69 -4.20
CA PRO A 424 18.43 -23.16 -2.84
C PRO A 424 18.52 -21.64 -2.88
N PHE A 425 17.88 -20.99 -1.92
CA PHE A 425 18.01 -19.55 -1.74
C PHE A 425 19.41 -19.22 -1.22
N ASP A 426 20.16 -18.44 -1.99
CA ASP A 426 21.52 -18.00 -1.68
C ASP A 426 21.63 -16.48 -1.85
N PRO A 427 21.62 -15.70 -0.75
CA PRO A 427 21.76 -14.25 -0.80
C PRO A 427 23.05 -13.77 -1.49
N ALA A 428 24.15 -14.52 -1.40
CA ALA A 428 25.42 -14.11 -1.99
C ALA A 428 25.32 -14.03 -3.52
N ARG A 429 24.59 -14.97 -4.13
CA ARG A 429 24.30 -14.98 -5.56
C ARG A 429 23.49 -13.75 -6.01
N GLU A 430 22.50 -13.35 -5.22
CA GLU A 430 21.70 -12.16 -5.55
C GLU A 430 22.53 -10.86 -5.42
N TRP A 431 23.45 -10.80 -4.46
CA TRP A 431 24.41 -9.70 -4.36
C TRP A 431 25.40 -9.67 -5.54
N ASP A 432 25.81 -10.83 -6.06
CA ASP A 432 26.66 -10.90 -7.25
C ASP A 432 25.96 -10.34 -8.50
N LEU A 433 24.64 -10.52 -8.65
CA LEU A 433 23.87 -9.88 -9.71
C LEU A 433 23.94 -8.36 -9.59
N VAL A 434 23.63 -7.84 -8.41
CA VAL A 434 23.61 -6.40 -8.13
C VAL A 434 24.98 -5.79 -8.41
N LYS A 435 26.04 -6.44 -7.92
CA LYS A 435 27.42 -6.03 -8.17
C LYS A 435 27.75 -6.06 -9.67
N THR A 436 27.39 -7.14 -10.37
CA THR A 436 27.61 -7.27 -11.82
C THR A 436 26.92 -6.16 -12.58
N LEU A 437 25.66 -5.84 -12.27
CA LEU A 437 24.91 -4.77 -12.91
C LEU A 437 25.50 -3.38 -12.61
N HIS A 438 25.89 -3.16 -11.36
CA HIS A 438 26.52 -1.91 -10.93
C HIS A 438 27.85 -1.65 -11.64
N ASP A 439 28.71 -2.67 -11.73
CA ASP A 439 30.03 -2.59 -12.35
C ASP A 439 29.94 -2.36 -13.87
N ARG A 440 28.85 -2.79 -14.50
CA ARG A 440 28.60 -2.62 -15.95
C ARG A 440 28.18 -1.21 -16.34
N ARG A 441 27.78 -0.35 -15.40
CA ARG A 441 27.46 1.08 -15.61
C ARG A 441 26.56 1.31 -16.84
N PHE A 442 25.38 0.71 -16.84
CA PHE A 442 24.39 0.95 -17.89
C PHE A 442 23.83 2.38 -17.77
N ASP A 443 23.65 3.05 -18.89
CA ASP A 443 23.08 4.40 -18.98
C ASP A 443 21.55 4.35 -18.87
N ALA A 444 20.94 3.24 -19.28
CA ALA A 444 19.51 2.94 -19.24
C ALA A 444 19.28 1.42 -19.22
N ALA A 445 18.08 0.98 -18.80
CA ALA A 445 17.69 -0.44 -18.70
C ALA A 445 16.24 -0.69 -19.12
#